data_AF-A0A969GD91-F1
#
_entry.id   AF-A0A969GD91-F1
#
_cell.length_a   1.000
_cell.length_b   1.000
_cell.length_c   1.000
_cell.angle_alpha   90.00
_cell.angle_beta   90.00
_cell.angle_gamma   90.00
#
_symmetry.space_group_name_H-M   'P 1'
#
loop_
_entity.id
_entity.type
_entity.pdbx_description
1 polymer ?
#
loop_
_entity_poly.entity_id
_entity_poly.type
_entity_poly.pdbx_seq_one_letter_code
_entity_poly.pdbx_strand_id
1 'polypeptide(L)'
;QGQDFFIITIETLVKKDTQTLQDAISFTANHGGEILFITERQMITFDLVDGVTLVPEYEQAELMEMAMSENKAYLEQYYSDLKNRRFTLIIAEDQKFTEQKRGAFVEENVAWVRFIGAPLLCNYKPIVTLASNNIQIFEPRPKKAECKDPFAE
;
A
#
# COMPACT_ATOMS: atom_id res chain seq x y z
N GLN A 1 -26.58 -26.00 -5.79
CA GLN A 1 -25.45 -26.89 -5.48
C GLN A 1 -24.11 -26.35 -6.00
N GLY A 2 -23.93 -26.02 -7.29
CA GLY A 2 -22.64 -25.45 -7.77
C GLY A 2 -22.38 -23.99 -7.36
N GLN A 3 -23.42 -23.14 -7.34
CA GLN A 3 -23.28 -21.74 -6.93
C GLN A 3 -23.12 -21.55 -5.41
N ASP A 4 -23.84 -22.35 -4.60
CA ASP A 4 -23.75 -22.28 -3.14
C ASP A 4 -22.34 -22.63 -2.63
N PHE A 5 -21.71 -23.64 -3.23
CA PHE A 5 -20.34 -24.04 -2.88
C PHE A 5 -19.31 -22.96 -3.24
N PHE A 6 -19.50 -22.29 -4.38
CA PHE A 6 -18.63 -21.19 -4.81
C PHE A 6 -18.73 -19.98 -3.87
N ILE A 7 -19.95 -19.59 -3.47
CA ILE A 7 -20.17 -18.48 -2.52
C ILE A 7 -19.55 -18.79 -1.16
N ILE A 8 -19.77 -20.00 -0.61
CA ILE A 8 -19.16 -20.42 0.66
C ILE A 8 -17.63 -20.35 0.60
N THR A 9 -17.05 -20.70 -0.54
CA THR A 9 -15.59 -20.64 -0.75
C THR A 9 -15.08 -19.19 -0.74
N ILE A 10 -15.79 -18.27 -1.40
CA ILE A 10 -15.44 -16.84 -1.40
C ILE A 10 -15.55 -16.24 0.01
N GLU A 11 -16.65 -16.49 0.73
CA GLU A 11 -16.84 -15.98 2.09
C GLU A 11 -15.73 -16.45 3.04
N THR A 12 -15.34 -17.72 2.92
CA THR A 12 -14.25 -18.29 3.71
C THR A 12 -12.90 -17.61 3.39
N LEU A 13 -12.65 -17.30 2.11
CA LEU A 13 -11.44 -16.61 1.67
C LEU A 13 -11.37 -15.19 2.22
N VAL A 14 -12.44 -14.41 2.03
CA VAL A 14 -12.53 -13.03 2.51
C VAL A 14 -12.31 -12.99 4.02
N LYS A 15 -12.99 -13.85 4.78
CA LYS A 15 -12.82 -13.92 6.23
C LYS A 15 -11.39 -14.22 6.65
N LYS A 16 -10.73 -15.16 5.97
CA LYS A 16 -9.33 -15.52 6.25
C LYS A 16 -8.38 -14.34 5.99
N ASP A 17 -8.58 -13.64 4.88
CA ASP A 17 -7.72 -12.52 4.51
C ASP A 17 -7.94 -11.31 5.41
N THR A 18 -9.19 -11.00 5.77
CA THR A 18 -9.51 -9.96 6.77
C THR A 18 -8.83 -10.28 8.10
N GLN A 19 -8.90 -11.53 8.58
CA GLN A 19 -8.21 -11.92 9.81
C GLN A 19 -6.69 -11.77 9.68
N THR A 20 -6.11 -12.18 8.55
CA THR A 20 -4.67 -12.05 8.29
C THR A 20 -4.22 -10.58 8.36
N LEU A 21 -5.01 -9.68 7.77
CA LEU A 21 -4.75 -8.24 7.80
C LEU A 21 -4.88 -7.67 9.22
N GLN A 22 -5.96 -7.99 9.94
CA GLN A 22 -6.19 -7.54 11.30
C GLN A 22 -5.11 -8.04 12.27
N ASP A 23 -4.65 -9.29 12.13
CA ASP A 23 -3.59 -9.86 12.96
C ASP A 23 -2.26 -9.14 12.77
N ALA A 24 -1.87 -8.85 11.51
CA ALA A 24 -0.65 -8.12 11.19
C ALA A 24 -0.68 -6.68 11.73
N ILE A 25 -1.83 -6.01 11.60
CA ILE A 25 -2.05 -4.67 12.13
C ILE A 25 -1.97 -4.67 13.65
N SER A 26 -2.72 -5.56 14.31
CA SER A 26 -2.76 -5.66 15.78
C SER A 26 -1.41 -6.00 16.36
N PHE A 27 -0.67 -6.94 15.76
CA PHE A 27 0.69 -7.25 16.17
C PHE A 27 1.57 -6.00 16.12
N THR A 28 1.54 -5.26 15.02
CA THR A 28 2.39 -4.07 14.83
C THR A 28 2.02 -2.95 15.78
N ALA A 29 0.73 -2.65 15.92
CA ALA A 29 0.21 -1.62 16.82
C ALA A 29 0.58 -1.92 18.29
N ASN A 30 0.45 -3.17 18.73
CA ASN A 30 0.80 -3.59 20.09
C ASN A 30 2.30 -3.51 20.40
N HIS A 31 3.16 -3.44 19.38
CA HIS A 31 4.60 -3.25 19.54
C HIS A 31 5.03 -1.79 19.26
N GLY A 32 4.07 -0.86 19.13
CA GLY A 32 4.32 0.57 18.95
C GLY A 32 4.80 0.97 17.55
N GLY A 33 4.60 0.11 16.55
CA GLY A 33 4.93 0.42 15.16
C GLY A 33 3.90 1.33 14.50
N GLU A 34 4.35 2.38 13.80
CA GLU A 34 3.47 3.22 12.98
C GLU A 34 3.07 2.48 11.70
N ILE A 35 1.78 2.51 11.35
CA ILE A 35 1.22 1.81 10.18
C ILE A 35 0.63 2.86 9.25
N LEU A 36 1.07 2.87 7.98
CA LEU A 36 0.49 3.73 6.96
C LEU A 36 -0.61 2.98 6.19
N PHE A 37 -1.79 3.59 6.12
CA PHE A 37 -2.89 3.16 5.26
C PHE A 37 -2.94 4.07 4.03
N ILE A 38 -2.36 3.61 2.92
CA ILE A 38 -2.54 4.27 1.61
C ILE A 38 -3.95 3.99 1.11
N THR A 39 -4.41 2.74 1.30
CA THR A 39 -5.80 2.31 1.08
C THR A 39 -6.36 1.70 2.37
N GLU A 40 -7.64 1.34 2.35
CA GLU A 40 -8.38 0.75 3.49
C GLU A 40 -8.46 1.61 4.76
N ARG A 41 -8.37 2.94 4.66
CA ARG A 41 -8.50 3.84 5.83
C ARG A 41 -9.81 3.68 6.58
N GLN A 42 -10.87 3.24 5.91
CA GLN A 42 -12.15 2.96 6.52
C GLN A 42 -12.07 1.92 7.66
N MET A 43 -11.07 1.04 7.66
CA MET A 43 -10.91 0.08 8.76
C MET A 43 -10.60 0.77 10.08
N ILE A 44 -9.88 1.89 10.05
CA ILE A 44 -9.64 2.71 11.24
C ILE A 44 -10.93 3.45 11.60
N THR A 45 -11.56 4.10 10.62
CA THR A 45 -12.78 4.91 10.85
C THR A 45 -13.94 4.10 11.42
N PHE A 46 -14.06 2.83 11.07
CA PHE A 46 -15.12 1.93 11.52
C PHE A 46 -14.71 1.01 12.68
N ASP A 47 -13.61 1.32 13.37
CA ASP A 47 -13.11 0.57 14.53
C ASP A 47 -12.94 -0.94 14.23
N LEU A 48 -12.54 -1.28 13.00
CA LEU A 48 -12.25 -2.66 12.59
C LEU A 48 -10.83 -3.09 12.98
N VAL A 49 -10.00 -2.13 13.39
CA VAL A 49 -8.63 -2.35 13.90
C VAL A 49 -8.38 -1.41 15.08
N ASP A 50 -7.69 -1.93 16.10
CA ASP A 50 -7.43 -1.20 17.34
C ASP A 50 -5.97 -0.73 17.45
N GLY A 51 -5.74 0.32 18.25
CA GLY A 51 -4.40 0.78 18.61
C GLY A 51 -3.62 1.45 17.48
N VAL A 52 -4.26 1.73 16.35
CA VAL A 52 -3.66 2.41 15.19
C VAL A 52 -3.91 3.92 15.28
N THR A 53 -2.85 4.71 15.20
CA THR A 53 -2.97 6.17 15.01
C THR A 53 -3.05 6.47 13.51
N LEU A 54 -4.07 7.20 13.08
CA LEU A 54 -4.22 7.61 11.69
C LEU A 54 -3.06 8.53 11.28
N VAL A 55 -2.33 8.14 10.23
CA VAL A 55 -1.45 9.03 9.48
C VAL A 55 -2.31 9.80 8.47
N PRO A 56 -2.47 11.12 8.62
CA PRO A 56 -3.41 11.88 7.78
C PRO A 56 -2.90 11.98 6.33
N GLU A 57 -1.59 12.05 6.11
CA GLU A 57 -0.98 12.13 4.78
C GLU A 57 -0.94 10.77 4.07
N TYR A 58 -0.71 10.80 2.77
CA TYR A 58 -0.44 9.66 1.88
C TYR A 58 -1.64 8.75 1.62
N GLU A 59 -2.85 9.32 1.56
CA GLU A 59 -4.03 8.60 1.06
C GLU A 59 -3.89 8.35 -0.45
N GLN A 60 -4.51 7.30 -0.97
CA GLN A 60 -4.39 6.95 -2.39
C GLN A 60 -4.82 8.07 -3.35
N ALA A 61 -5.97 8.72 -3.13
CA ALA A 61 -6.41 9.83 -3.98
C ALA A 61 -5.52 11.06 -3.79
N GLU A 62 -5.09 11.35 -2.56
CA GLU A 62 -4.16 12.45 -2.28
C GLU A 62 -2.80 12.21 -2.97
N LEU A 63 -2.21 11.02 -2.85
CA LEU A 63 -0.97 10.64 -3.52
C LEU A 63 -1.10 10.77 -5.04
N MET A 64 -2.23 10.34 -5.60
CA MET A 64 -2.49 10.51 -7.03
C MET A 64 -2.54 11.99 -7.42
N GLU A 65 -3.26 12.83 -6.67
CA GLU A 65 -3.32 14.28 -6.91
C GLU A 65 -1.93 14.93 -6.86
N MET A 66 -1.13 14.58 -5.85
CA MET A 66 0.23 15.12 -5.68
C MET A 66 1.19 14.61 -6.77
N ALA A 67 1.02 13.37 -7.24
CA ALA A 67 1.77 12.81 -8.35
C ALA A 67 1.42 13.49 -9.69
N MET A 68 0.12 13.64 -9.99
CA MET A 68 -0.35 14.27 -11.23
C MET A 68 0.00 15.76 -11.31
N SER A 69 0.05 16.45 -10.17
CA SER A 69 0.47 17.86 -10.10
C SER A 69 1.98 18.05 -9.94
N GLU A 70 2.75 16.96 -9.88
CA GLU A 70 4.19 16.96 -9.58
C GLU A 70 4.54 17.83 -8.36
N ASN A 71 3.76 17.72 -7.28
CA ASN A 71 3.98 18.50 -6.06
C ASN A 71 5.26 18.04 -5.34
N LYS A 72 6.37 18.68 -5.71
CA LYS A 72 7.72 18.29 -5.26
C LYS A 72 7.87 18.25 -3.75
N ALA A 73 7.37 19.27 -3.04
CA ALA A 73 7.53 19.34 -1.59
C ALA A 73 6.84 18.16 -0.88
N TYR A 74 5.63 17.80 -1.34
CA TYR A 74 4.89 16.67 -0.79
C TYR A 74 5.57 15.34 -1.13
N LEU A 75 5.97 15.16 -2.40
CA LEU A 75 6.62 13.94 -2.87
C LEU A 75 7.98 13.71 -2.22
N GLU A 76 8.78 14.77 -2.02
CA GLU A 76 10.06 14.69 -1.30
C GLU A 76 9.88 14.25 0.16
N GLN A 77 8.82 14.72 0.82
CA GLN A 77 8.47 14.29 2.17
C GLN A 77 8.06 12.80 2.18
N TYR A 78 7.23 12.37 1.22
CA TYR A 78 6.89 10.96 1.03
C TYR A 78 8.14 10.09 0.83
N TYR A 79 9.06 10.50 -0.04
CA TYR A 79 10.31 9.78 -0.31
C TYR A 79 11.21 9.71 0.91
N SER A 80 11.29 10.80 1.68
CA SER A 80 12.04 10.85 2.93
C SER A 80 11.49 9.86 3.95
N ASP A 81 10.18 9.84 4.17
CA ASP A 81 9.52 8.92 5.11
C ASP A 81 9.73 7.45 4.72
N LEU A 82 9.61 7.15 3.42
CA LEU A 82 9.90 5.82 2.89
C LEU A 82 11.36 5.43 3.10
N LYS A 83 12.31 6.32 2.78
CA LYS A 83 13.75 6.08 2.91
C LYS A 83 14.17 5.90 4.38
N ASN A 84 13.56 6.66 5.27
CA ASN A 84 13.80 6.60 6.70
C ASN A 84 13.16 5.38 7.37
N ARG A 85 12.31 4.64 6.64
CA ARG A 85 11.55 3.50 7.15
C ARG A 85 10.63 3.90 8.31
N ARG A 86 9.99 5.06 8.18
CA ARG A 86 9.10 5.61 9.21
C ARG A 86 8.02 4.59 9.58
N PHE A 87 7.40 3.98 8.59
CA PHE A 87 6.31 3.04 8.78
C PHE A 87 6.84 1.62 8.98
N THR A 88 6.35 0.94 10.01
CA THR A 88 6.64 -0.48 10.24
C THR A 88 5.88 -1.35 9.24
N LEU A 89 4.63 -0.98 8.92
CA LEU A 89 3.84 -1.57 7.87
C LEU A 89 3.20 -0.50 6.98
N ILE A 90 3.03 -0.82 5.69
CA ILE A 90 2.21 -0.04 4.76
C ILE A 90 1.13 -0.96 4.18
N ILE A 91 -0.13 -0.49 4.18
CA ILE A 91 -1.28 -1.17 3.57
C ILE A 91 -1.64 -0.43 2.28
N ALA A 92 -1.49 -1.10 1.15
CA ALA A 92 -1.71 -0.53 -0.18
C ALA A 92 -2.14 -1.61 -1.18
N GLU A 93 -2.66 -1.21 -2.35
CA GLU A 93 -2.87 -2.13 -3.48
C GLU A 93 -1.54 -2.61 -4.08
N ASP A 94 -1.61 -3.57 -5.01
CA ASP A 94 -0.45 -4.12 -5.70
C ASP A 94 0.29 -3.05 -6.52
N GLN A 95 1.58 -2.88 -6.24
CA GLN A 95 2.43 -1.90 -6.93
C GLN A 95 3.20 -2.55 -8.08
N LYS A 96 3.48 -1.77 -9.13
CA LYS A 96 4.17 -2.24 -10.35
C LYS A 96 5.27 -1.25 -10.76
N PHE A 97 6.33 -1.79 -11.38
CA PHE A 97 7.37 -0.98 -12.04
C PHE A 97 7.09 -0.75 -13.53
N THR A 98 5.99 -1.28 -14.06
CA THR A 98 5.66 -1.20 -15.48
C THR A 98 4.55 -0.20 -15.72
N GLU A 99 4.82 0.78 -16.57
CA GLU A 99 3.84 1.76 -17.04
C GLU A 99 2.90 1.16 -18.08
N GLN A 100 1.65 1.60 -18.07
CA GLN A 100 0.71 1.39 -19.18
C GLN A 100 1.15 2.21 -20.39
N LYS A 101 1.00 1.63 -21.59
CA LYS A 101 1.43 2.27 -22.85
C LYS A 101 0.29 2.89 -23.67
N ARG A 102 -0.98 2.53 -23.38
CA ARG A 102 -2.18 2.93 -24.11
C ARG A 102 -3.41 2.86 -23.20
N GLY A 103 -4.43 3.67 -23.49
CA GLY A 103 -5.69 3.71 -22.72
C GLY A 103 -6.08 5.14 -22.38
N ALA A 104 -7.26 5.33 -21.76
CA ALA A 104 -7.76 6.65 -21.37
C ALA A 104 -7.13 7.20 -20.08
N PHE A 105 -6.31 6.41 -19.38
CA PHE A 105 -5.73 6.72 -18.06
C PHE A 105 -4.21 6.47 -18.03
N VAL A 106 -3.53 6.68 -19.16
CA VAL A 106 -2.09 6.42 -19.27
C VAL A 106 -1.31 7.40 -18.39
N GLU A 107 -1.69 8.68 -18.42
CA GLU A 107 -1.02 9.74 -17.66
C GLU A 107 -1.12 9.49 -16.16
N GLU A 108 -2.30 9.13 -15.65
CA GLU A 108 -2.52 8.75 -14.25
C GLU A 108 -1.70 7.52 -13.87
N ASN A 109 -1.68 6.50 -14.73
CA ASN A 109 -0.92 5.29 -14.47
C ASN A 109 0.59 5.57 -14.43
N VAL A 110 1.11 6.35 -15.38
CA VAL A 110 2.52 6.75 -15.44
C VAL A 110 2.89 7.56 -14.20
N ALA A 111 2.07 8.55 -13.81
CA ALA A 111 2.28 9.36 -12.63
C ALA A 111 2.34 8.49 -11.36
N TRP A 112 1.36 7.59 -11.17
CA TRP A 112 1.34 6.68 -10.03
C TRP A 112 2.56 5.78 -9.99
N VAL A 113 2.87 5.11 -11.11
CA VAL A 113 3.99 4.16 -11.20
C VAL A 113 5.32 4.84 -10.89
N ARG A 114 5.56 6.03 -11.45
CA ARG A 114 6.81 6.77 -11.26
C ARG A 114 6.93 7.39 -9.88
N PHE A 115 5.92 8.13 -9.46
CA PHE A 115 6.04 8.99 -8.28
C PHE A 115 5.60 8.32 -6.98
N ILE A 116 4.85 7.22 -7.03
CA ILE A 116 4.32 6.56 -5.83
C ILE A 116 4.77 5.09 -5.76
N GLY A 117 4.37 4.28 -6.74
CA GLY A 117 4.56 2.83 -6.72
C GLY A 117 6.02 2.40 -6.73
N ALA A 118 6.86 2.96 -7.62
CA ALA A 118 8.28 2.64 -7.66
C ALA A 118 9.03 3.06 -6.38
N PRO A 119 8.89 4.30 -5.86
CA PRO A 119 9.46 4.69 -4.57
C PRO A 119 9.03 3.79 -3.42
N LEU A 120 7.76 3.35 -3.37
CA LEU A 120 7.30 2.38 -2.38
C LEU A 120 8.05 1.05 -2.53
N LEU A 121 8.05 0.45 -3.72
CA LEU A 121 8.70 -0.85 -3.97
C LEU A 121 10.22 -0.83 -3.79
N CYS A 122 10.85 0.33 -3.99
CA CYS A 122 12.25 0.57 -3.70
C CYS A 122 12.59 0.40 -2.21
N ASN A 123 11.69 0.84 -1.35
CA ASN A 123 11.93 1.02 0.07
C ASN A 123 11.26 -0.08 0.93
N TYR A 124 10.19 -0.65 0.40
CA TYR A 124 9.34 -1.65 1.04
C TYR A 124 9.12 -2.84 0.12
N LYS A 125 8.79 -4.00 0.68
CA LYS A 125 8.45 -5.22 -0.06
C LYS A 125 7.14 -5.79 0.46
N PRO A 126 6.31 -6.38 -0.42
CA PRO A 126 5.13 -7.08 0.04
C PRO A 126 5.57 -8.33 0.82
N ILE A 127 4.95 -8.56 1.97
CA ILE A 127 5.09 -9.78 2.78
C ILE A 127 3.82 -10.62 2.76
N VAL A 128 2.69 -9.99 2.47
CA VAL A 128 1.38 -10.64 2.29
C VAL A 128 0.71 -9.99 1.08
N THR A 129 0.10 -10.82 0.25
CA THR A 129 -0.90 -10.42 -0.75
C THR A 129 -2.18 -11.14 -0.37
N LEU A 130 -3.24 -10.40 -0.11
CA LEU A 130 -4.55 -11.00 0.17
C LEU A 130 -5.03 -11.69 -1.11
N ALA A 131 -5.66 -12.86 -1.00
CA ALA A 131 -6.10 -13.63 -2.15
C ALA A 131 -7.49 -13.21 -2.64
N SER A 132 -8.27 -12.55 -1.78
CA SER A 132 -9.62 -12.05 -2.04
C SER A 132 -9.63 -10.73 -2.82
N ASN A 133 -8.53 -9.99 -2.85
CA ASN A 133 -8.38 -8.71 -3.56
C ASN A 133 -6.89 -8.42 -3.86
N ASN A 134 -6.54 -7.23 -4.32
CA ASN A 134 -5.16 -6.86 -4.65
C ASN A 134 -4.44 -6.13 -3.51
N ILE A 135 -4.95 -6.19 -2.28
CA ILE A 135 -4.33 -5.51 -1.13
C ILE A 135 -3.08 -6.28 -0.71
N GLN A 136 -2.04 -5.54 -0.40
CA GLN A 136 -0.76 -6.03 0.07
C GLN A 136 -0.37 -5.36 1.39
N ILE A 137 0.31 -6.13 2.21
CA ILE A 137 0.97 -5.66 3.43
C ILE A 137 2.45 -5.57 3.10
N PHE A 138 3.02 -4.38 3.25
CA PHE A 138 4.42 -4.11 2.94
C PHE A 138 5.24 -3.90 4.21
N GLU A 139 6.46 -4.44 4.23
CA GLU A 139 7.46 -4.20 5.28
C GLU A 139 8.71 -3.50 4.72
N PRO A 140 9.46 -2.76 5.56
CA PRO A 140 10.76 -2.19 5.22
C PRO A 140 11.72 -3.18 4.57
N ARG A 141 12.31 -2.81 3.44
CA ARG A 141 13.53 -3.47 2.95
C ARG A 141 14.73 -3.05 3.81
N PRO A 142 15.75 -3.92 3.98
CA PRO A 142 17.01 -3.54 4.61
C PRO A 142 17.64 -2.32 3.93
N LYS A 143 18.25 -1.41 4.70
CA LYS A 143 18.82 -0.13 4.19
C LYS A 143 19.89 -0.27 3.09
N LYS A 144 20.50 -1.45 2.96
CA LYS A 144 21.50 -1.75 1.92
C LYS A 144 20.89 -2.13 0.57
N ALA A 145 19.56 -2.25 0.47
CA ALA A 145 18.92 -2.49 -0.82
C ALA A 145 19.08 -1.22 -1.68
N GLU A 146 19.98 -1.27 -2.65
CA GLU A 146 20.04 -0.27 -3.70
C GLU A 146 18.74 -0.38 -4.52
N CYS A 147 17.94 0.69 -4.53
CA CYS A 147 16.90 0.79 -5.53
C CYS A 147 17.46 1.54 -6.73
N LYS A 148 17.58 0.82 -7.84
CA LYS A 148 17.74 1.46 -9.13
C LYS A 148 16.37 2.00 -9.53
N ASP A 149 16.24 3.33 -9.60
CA ASP A 149 15.07 3.95 -10.21
C ASP A 149 14.90 3.34 -11.61
N PRO A 150 13.82 2.61 -11.88
CA PRO A 150 13.62 1.99 -13.19
C PRO A 150 13.34 3.02 -14.29
N PHE A 151 13.17 4.30 -13.94
CA PHE A 151 12.89 5.40 -14.84
C PHE A 151 14.02 6.44 -14.91
N ALA A 152 15.13 6.24 -14.19
CA ALA A 152 16.32 7.05 -14.37
C ALA A 152 16.94 6.76 -15.74
N GLU A 153 17.19 7.81 -16.52
CA GLU A 153 17.90 7.75 -17.82
C GLU A 153 19.36 7.29 -17.66
#